data_AF-A0A417QNV6-F1
#
_entry.id   AF-A0A417QNV6-F1
#
_cell.length_a   1.000
_cell.length_b   1.000
_cell.length_c   1.000
_cell.angle_alpha   90.00
_cell.angle_beta   90.00
_cell.angle_gamma   90.00
#
_symmetry.space_group_name_H-M   'P 1'
#
loop_
_entity.id
_entity.type
_entity.pdbx_description
1 polymer ?
#
loop_
_entity_poly.entity_id
_entity_poly.type
_entity_poly.pdbx_seq_one_letter_code
_entity_poly.pdbx_strand_id
1 'polypeptide(L)'
;MQQIISGKKGSNRVALFCTAGVLIGLFSHLYEKDTFFITKGILGLPYKISEAIYQFMIGTDAADAEETLANLNTDFFPHSLIATGVARWITPMLIGLFLVGSFAYFTGDKKIFTLQRYTHFLYGNIIVIAMLICLTYGINKKAVSDCGELKGINTFVFQSSQMISEEFSGKSAQTLKDSLQKGLKKDPRITRNYEDEIEIGLIMGNKTRFTDAYVNPQKCYIVINDITIYHVDKKFANYVKQYKISGDIPEFRKL
;
A
#
# COMPACT_ATOMS: atom_id res chain seq x y z
N MET A 1 31.17 -34.98 -21.53
CA MET A 1 30.00 -34.47 -22.29
C MET A 1 28.64 -34.79 -21.63
N GLN A 2 28.36 -36.02 -21.21
CA GLN A 2 27.07 -36.38 -20.57
C GLN A 2 26.75 -35.60 -19.27
N GLN A 3 27.74 -35.28 -18.42
CA GLN A 3 27.54 -34.42 -17.24
C GLN A 3 27.18 -32.97 -17.59
N ILE A 4 27.69 -32.44 -18.72
CA ILE A 4 27.39 -31.07 -19.18
C ILE A 4 25.97 -30.99 -19.76
N ILE A 5 25.55 -32.02 -20.51
CA ILE A 5 24.20 -32.10 -21.10
C ILE A 5 23.14 -32.34 -20.02
N SER A 6 23.41 -33.21 -19.05
CA SER A 6 22.51 -33.45 -17.91
C SER A 6 22.45 -32.24 -16.96
N GLY A 7 23.56 -31.52 -16.77
CA GLY A 7 23.59 -30.23 -16.06
C GLY A 7 22.73 -29.15 -16.73
N LYS A 8 22.79 -29.01 -18.06
CA LYS A 8 21.91 -28.08 -18.82
C LYS A 8 20.43 -28.45 -18.72
N LYS A 9 20.09 -29.74 -18.82
CA LYS A 9 18.70 -30.22 -18.65
C LYS A 9 18.18 -29.98 -17.22
N GLY A 10 19.03 -30.19 -16.20
CA GLY A 10 18.71 -29.87 -14.81
C GLY A 10 18.49 -28.37 -14.59
N SER A 11 19.37 -27.51 -15.12
CA SER A 11 19.24 -26.06 -15.00
C SER A 11 17.96 -25.52 -15.66
N ASN A 12 17.60 -26.03 -16.84
CA ASN A 12 16.37 -25.64 -17.52
C ASN A 12 15.11 -26.03 -16.74
N ARG A 13 15.17 -27.14 -16.00
CA ARG A 13 14.07 -27.55 -15.12
C ARG A 13 13.90 -26.59 -13.95
N VAL A 14 14.97 -26.25 -13.24
CA VAL A 14 14.89 -25.28 -12.14
C VAL A 14 14.32 -23.96 -12.65
N ALA A 15 14.79 -23.47 -13.79
CA ALA A 15 14.25 -22.27 -14.41
C ALA A 15 12.75 -22.39 -14.70
N LEU A 16 12.28 -23.51 -15.26
CA LEU A 16 10.86 -23.73 -15.55
C LEU A 16 9.99 -23.73 -14.29
N PHE A 17 10.43 -24.40 -13.22
CA PHE A 17 9.72 -24.41 -11.94
C PHE A 17 9.75 -23.03 -11.26
N CYS A 18 10.87 -22.31 -11.33
CA CYS A 18 10.95 -20.93 -10.84
C CYS A 18 9.98 -20.02 -11.59
N THR A 19 9.93 -20.10 -12.93
CA THR A 19 8.98 -19.33 -13.74
C THR A 19 7.53 -19.67 -13.41
N ALA A 20 7.20 -20.96 -13.26
CA ALA A 20 5.87 -21.38 -12.81
C ALA A 20 5.54 -20.82 -11.42
N GLY A 21 6.52 -20.84 -10.50
CA GLY A 21 6.41 -20.24 -9.18
C GLY A 21 6.14 -18.75 -9.20
N VAL A 22 6.84 -17.99 -10.05
CA VAL A 22 6.60 -16.56 -10.24
C VAL A 22 5.19 -16.31 -10.75
N LEU A 23 4.69 -17.10 -11.69
CA LEU A 23 3.33 -16.96 -12.22
C LEU A 23 2.27 -17.27 -11.15
N ILE A 24 2.44 -18.38 -10.42
CA ILE A 24 1.56 -18.73 -9.28
C ILE A 24 1.57 -17.60 -8.24
N GLY A 25 2.74 -17.06 -7.92
CA GLY A 25 2.88 -15.93 -7.00
C GLY A 25 2.23 -14.65 -7.51
N LEU A 26 2.42 -14.27 -8.77
CA LEU A 26 1.83 -13.06 -9.36
C LEU A 26 0.29 -13.07 -9.27
N PHE A 27 -0.32 -14.21 -9.61
CA PHE A 27 -1.77 -14.36 -9.63
C PHE A 27 -2.36 -14.84 -8.29
N SER A 28 -1.52 -15.04 -7.28
CA SER A 28 -1.93 -15.58 -5.99
C SER A 28 -3.04 -14.77 -5.31
N HIS A 29 -3.03 -13.44 -5.44
CA HIS A 29 -4.04 -12.54 -4.89
C HIS A 29 -5.46 -12.74 -5.47
N LEU A 30 -5.60 -13.48 -6.58
CA LEU A 30 -6.90 -13.77 -7.19
C LEU A 30 -7.55 -15.04 -6.63
N TYR A 31 -6.91 -15.74 -5.68
CA TYR A 31 -7.40 -16.99 -5.09
C TYR A 31 -8.82 -16.87 -4.49
N GLU A 32 -9.23 -15.67 -4.06
CA GLU A 32 -10.57 -15.43 -3.51
C GLU A 32 -11.68 -15.62 -4.53
N LYS A 33 -11.39 -15.34 -5.80
CA LYS A 33 -12.32 -15.51 -6.93
C LYS A 33 -12.41 -16.96 -7.40
N ASP A 34 -11.51 -17.82 -6.95
CA ASP A 34 -11.53 -19.24 -7.30
C ASP A 34 -12.54 -19.99 -6.43
N THR A 35 -13.37 -20.80 -7.08
CA THR A 35 -14.42 -21.63 -6.46
C THR A 35 -13.91 -23.02 -6.10
N PHE A 36 -12.82 -23.49 -6.73
CA PHE A 36 -12.30 -24.83 -6.50
C PHE A 36 -11.24 -24.84 -5.38
N PHE A 37 -11.50 -25.58 -4.31
CA PHE A 37 -10.72 -25.52 -3.06
C PHE A 37 -9.22 -25.83 -3.23
N ILE A 38 -8.87 -26.80 -4.08
CA ILE A 38 -7.47 -27.24 -4.23
C ILE A 38 -6.65 -26.17 -4.97
N THR A 39 -7.16 -25.66 -6.09
CA THR A 39 -6.48 -24.59 -6.85
C THR A 39 -6.42 -23.31 -6.03
N LYS A 40 -7.48 -23.00 -5.28
CA LYS A 40 -7.52 -21.91 -4.30
C LYS A 40 -6.41 -22.03 -3.25
N GLY A 41 -6.19 -23.22 -2.69
CA GLY A 41 -5.13 -23.46 -1.73
C GLY A 41 -3.74 -23.24 -2.32
N ILE A 42 -3.47 -23.79 -3.52
CA ILE A 42 -2.17 -23.68 -4.18
C ILE A 42 -1.88 -22.23 -4.61
N LEU A 43 -2.86 -21.55 -5.22
CA LEU A 43 -2.74 -20.18 -5.66
C LEU A 43 -2.68 -19.21 -4.48
N GLY A 44 -3.47 -19.40 -3.43
CA GLY A 44 -3.55 -18.48 -2.31
C GLY A 44 -2.33 -18.51 -1.38
N LEU A 45 -1.56 -19.60 -1.38
CA LEU A 45 -0.50 -19.81 -0.39
C LEU A 45 0.62 -18.75 -0.45
N PRO A 46 1.17 -18.35 -1.61
CA PRO A 46 2.14 -17.26 -1.67
C PRO A 46 1.59 -15.91 -1.19
N TYR A 47 0.32 -15.62 -1.50
CA TYR A 47 -0.34 -14.38 -1.07
C TYR A 47 -0.52 -14.36 0.45
N LYS A 48 -1.03 -15.44 1.03
CA LYS A 48 -1.25 -15.56 2.47
C LYS A 48 0.03 -15.55 3.29
N ILE A 49 1.14 -16.07 2.75
CA ILE A 49 2.44 -15.90 3.40
C ILE A 49 2.88 -14.43 3.38
N SER A 50 2.66 -13.71 2.27
CA SER A 50 2.95 -12.27 2.22
C SER A 50 2.10 -11.49 3.23
N GLU A 51 0.80 -11.77 3.30
CA GLU A 51 -0.13 -11.22 4.29
C GLU A 51 0.35 -11.51 5.72
N ALA A 52 0.73 -12.76 6.01
CA ALA A 52 1.31 -13.15 7.30
C ALA A 52 2.56 -12.34 7.66
N ILE A 53 3.47 -12.12 6.70
CA ILE A 53 4.70 -11.37 6.92
C ILE A 53 4.38 -9.90 7.23
N TYR A 54 3.57 -9.25 6.39
CA TYR A 54 3.35 -7.81 6.51
C TYR A 54 2.34 -7.44 7.61
N GLN A 55 1.23 -8.16 7.75
CA GLN A 55 0.20 -7.83 8.74
C GLN A 55 0.55 -8.38 10.13
N PHE A 56 0.97 -9.65 10.23
CA PHE A 56 1.20 -10.27 11.56
C PHE A 56 2.60 -10.06 12.10
N MET A 57 3.66 -10.15 11.28
CA MET A 57 5.03 -10.05 11.80
C MET A 57 5.52 -8.60 11.90
N ILE A 58 5.11 -7.73 10.98
CA ILE A 58 5.54 -6.33 10.97
C ILE A 58 4.54 -5.44 11.73
N GLY A 59 3.29 -5.89 11.85
CA GLY A 59 2.24 -5.08 12.47
C GLY A 59 2.02 -3.79 11.68
N THR A 60 1.87 -3.89 10.37
CA THR A 60 1.45 -2.72 9.60
C THR A 60 0.07 -2.30 10.11
N ASP A 61 -0.20 -1.00 10.21
CA ASP A 61 -1.52 -0.44 10.58
C ASP A 61 -2.60 -0.75 9.52
N ALA A 62 -2.48 -1.88 8.82
CA ALA A 62 -3.50 -2.43 7.93
C ALA A 62 -4.71 -2.80 8.77
N ALA A 63 -5.53 -1.80 9.09
CA ALA A 63 -6.91 -1.99 9.49
C ALA A 63 -7.65 -2.74 8.36
N ASP A 64 -8.62 -3.56 8.74
CA ASP A 64 -9.52 -4.30 7.84
C ASP A 64 -9.94 -3.43 6.65
N ALA A 65 -9.32 -3.64 5.49
CA ALA A 65 -9.54 -2.94 4.22
C ALA A 65 -10.41 -1.67 4.38
N GLU A 66 -9.89 -0.69 5.12
CA GLU A 66 -10.69 0.48 5.46
C GLU A 66 -11.01 1.16 4.13
N GLU A 67 -12.30 1.36 3.85
CA GLU A 67 -12.78 1.96 2.61
C GLU A 67 -12.40 3.44 2.66
N THR A 68 -11.12 3.71 2.40
CA THR A 68 -10.55 5.05 2.45
C THR A 68 -11.39 6.00 1.60
N LEU A 69 -11.48 7.28 2.00
CA LEU A 69 -12.34 8.22 1.28
C LEU A 69 -11.97 8.35 -0.22
N ALA A 70 -10.68 8.13 -0.56
CA ALA A 70 -10.18 8.13 -1.93
C ALA A 70 -10.32 6.77 -2.66
N ASN A 71 -10.91 5.76 -2.02
CA ASN A 71 -11.07 4.39 -2.54
C ASN A 71 -9.77 3.83 -3.13
N LEU A 72 -8.65 4.11 -2.46
CA LEU A 72 -7.34 3.60 -2.87
C LEU A 72 -7.16 2.23 -2.26
N ASN A 73 -7.01 1.22 -3.13
CA ASN A 73 -6.92 -0.18 -2.72
C ASN A 73 -5.57 -0.46 -2.04
N THR A 74 -5.52 -0.24 -0.72
CA THR A 74 -4.32 -0.35 0.13
C THR A 74 -4.43 -1.49 1.15
N ASP A 75 -4.51 -2.74 0.66
CA ASP A 75 -4.71 -3.94 1.49
C ASP A 75 -3.58 -4.25 2.51
N PHE A 76 -2.39 -3.66 2.35
CA PHE A 76 -1.21 -3.93 3.18
C PHE A 76 -0.65 -2.70 3.89
N PHE A 77 -0.66 -1.55 3.22
CA PHE A 77 -0.08 -0.31 3.70
C PHE A 77 -1.01 0.88 3.37
N PRO A 78 -1.75 1.42 4.36
CA PRO A 78 -2.75 2.47 4.14
C PRO A 78 -2.20 3.71 3.42
N HIS A 79 -0.93 4.05 3.71
CA HIS A 79 -0.33 5.28 3.21
C HIS A 79 0.45 5.14 1.90
N SER A 80 0.65 3.92 1.38
CA SER A 80 1.52 3.70 0.22
C SER A 80 0.99 2.63 -0.72
N LEU A 81 0.56 3.08 -1.90
CA LEU A 81 0.20 2.20 -3.01
C LEU A 81 1.40 1.42 -3.55
N ILE A 82 2.60 2.03 -3.52
CA ILE A 82 3.83 1.35 -3.95
C ILE A 82 4.15 0.21 -2.99
N ALA A 83 4.19 0.47 -1.68
CA ALA A 83 4.49 -0.58 -0.71
C ALA A 83 3.43 -1.70 -0.76
N THR A 84 2.15 -1.32 -0.90
CA THR A 84 1.05 -2.28 -1.10
C THR A 84 1.26 -3.11 -2.37
N GLY A 85 1.59 -2.48 -3.51
CA GLY A 85 1.83 -3.20 -4.76
C GLY A 85 3.01 -4.18 -4.66
N VAL A 86 4.08 -3.81 -3.97
CA VAL A 86 5.22 -4.70 -3.72
C VAL A 86 4.82 -5.88 -2.82
N ALA A 87 4.03 -5.64 -1.77
CA ALA A 87 3.55 -6.69 -0.87
C ALA A 87 2.48 -7.59 -1.52
N ARG A 88 1.66 -7.05 -2.42
CA ARG A 88 0.57 -7.75 -3.10
C ARG A 88 1.03 -8.58 -4.30
N TRP A 89 2.00 -8.07 -5.07
CA TRP A 89 2.42 -8.72 -6.32
C TRP A 89 3.85 -9.27 -6.25
N ILE A 90 4.83 -8.46 -5.85
CA ILE A 90 6.24 -8.83 -5.96
C ILE A 90 6.66 -9.82 -4.86
N THR A 91 6.21 -9.61 -3.62
CA THR A 91 6.57 -10.50 -2.51
C THR A 91 5.99 -11.91 -2.73
N PRO A 92 4.70 -12.07 -3.12
CA PRO A 92 4.15 -13.36 -3.48
C PRO A 92 4.82 -14.00 -4.71
N MET A 93 5.29 -13.25 -5.71
CA MET A 93 6.10 -13.80 -6.81
C MET A 93 7.36 -14.47 -6.29
N LEU A 94 8.11 -13.82 -5.39
CA LEU A 94 9.34 -14.38 -4.81
C LEU A 94 9.05 -15.58 -3.92
N ILE A 95 7.99 -15.53 -3.12
CA ILE A 95 7.54 -16.67 -2.31
C ILE A 95 7.15 -17.84 -3.22
N GLY A 96 6.37 -17.58 -4.28
CA GLY A 96 5.99 -18.59 -5.27
C GLY A 96 7.20 -19.19 -5.97
N LEU A 97 8.17 -18.37 -6.38
CA LEU A 97 9.45 -18.82 -6.92
C LEU A 97 10.18 -19.73 -5.93
N PHE A 98 10.25 -19.34 -4.66
CA PHE A 98 10.92 -20.13 -3.63
C PHE A 98 10.23 -21.49 -3.40
N LEU A 99 8.90 -21.49 -3.25
CA LEU A 99 8.12 -22.69 -2.98
C LEU A 99 8.14 -23.66 -4.15
N VAL A 100 7.78 -23.19 -5.35
CA VAL A 100 7.71 -24.04 -6.54
C VAL A 100 9.10 -24.41 -7.04
N GLY A 101 10.06 -23.47 -6.98
CA GLY A 101 11.46 -23.71 -7.29
C GLY A 101 12.09 -24.78 -6.39
N SER A 102 11.71 -24.83 -5.10
CA SER A 102 12.17 -25.88 -4.18
C SER A 102 11.79 -27.29 -4.66
N PHE A 103 10.62 -27.49 -5.27
CA PHE A 103 10.23 -28.79 -5.83
C PHE A 103 11.14 -29.26 -6.97
N ALA A 104 11.75 -28.35 -7.73
CA ALA A 104 12.69 -28.70 -8.79
C ALA A 104 13.94 -29.42 -8.26
N TYR A 105 14.39 -29.06 -7.06
CA TYR A 105 15.53 -29.67 -6.39
C TYR A 105 15.18 -31.03 -5.79
N PHE A 106 13.96 -31.21 -5.26
CA PHE A 106 13.52 -32.50 -4.71
C PHE A 106 13.21 -33.56 -5.77
N THR A 107 12.76 -33.13 -6.94
CA THR A 107 12.33 -34.03 -8.02
C THR A 107 13.46 -34.28 -9.04
N GLY A 108 14.63 -33.66 -8.86
CA GLY A 108 15.82 -33.77 -9.71
C GLY A 108 16.72 -34.97 -9.39
N ASP A 109 17.64 -35.29 -10.31
CA ASP A 109 18.64 -36.33 -10.09
C ASP A 109 19.60 -35.93 -8.96
N LYS A 110 19.68 -36.78 -7.92
CA LYS A 110 20.50 -36.58 -6.71
C LYS A 110 22.00 -36.38 -7.03
N LYS A 111 22.47 -36.82 -8.20
CA LYS A 111 23.86 -36.63 -8.64
C LYS A 111 24.18 -35.19 -9.09
N ILE A 112 23.17 -34.39 -9.44
CA ILE A 112 23.32 -33.03 -9.98
C ILE A 112 22.79 -31.99 -8.98
N PHE A 113 21.75 -32.34 -8.22
CA PHE A 113 21.13 -31.50 -7.21
C PHE A 113 21.54 -31.97 -5.81
N THR A 114 22.70 -31.48 -5.37
CA THR A 114 23.21 -31.75 -4.03
C THR A 114 22.52 -30.88 -2.98
N LEU A 115 22.49 -31.36 -1.74
CA LEU A 115 21.98 -30.58 -0.59
C LEU A 115 22.67 -29.21 -0.48
N GLN A 116 23.96 -29.14 -0.79
CA GLN A 116 24.70 -27.88 -0.82
C GLN A 116 24.10 -26.87 -1.82
N ARG A 117 23.75 -27.28 -3.04
CA ARG A 117 23.13 -26.37 -4.01
C ARG A 117 21.74 -25.91 -3.58
N TYR A 118 20.96 -26.80 -2.97
CA TYR A 118 19.65 -26.45 -2.44
C TYR A 118 19.76 -25.46 -1.27
N THR A 119 20.70 -25.67 -0.34
CA THR A 119 20.91 -24.72 0.78
C THR A 119 21.31 -23.32 0.29
N HIS A 120 22.17 -23.22 -0.73
CA HIS A 120 22.51 -21.91 -1.33
C HIS A 120 21.28 -21.25 -1.98
N PHE A 121 20.46 -22.02 -2.68
CA PHE A 121 19.19 -21.54 -3.23
C PHE A 121 18.25 -21.05 -2.11
N LEU A 122 18.12 -21.81 -1.02
CA LEU A 122 17.26 -21.48 0.10
C LEU A 122 17.71 -20.20 0.80
N TYR A 123 18.99 -20.10 1.20
CA TYR A 123 19.51 -18.88 1.84
C TYR A 123 19.45 -17.67 0.92
N GLY A 124 19.77 -17.85 -0.37
CA GLY A 124 19.68 -16.77 -1.35
C GLY A 124 18.27 -16.19 -1.43
N ASN A 125 17.24 -17.04 -1.52
CA ASN A 125 15.84 -16.59 -1.56
C ASN A 125 15.40 -15.93 -0.24
N ILE A 126 15.76 -16.50 0.91
CA ILE A 126 15.42 -15.90 2.21
C ILE A 126 16.03 -14.50 2.33
N ILE A 127 17.30 -14.32 1.95
CA ILE A 127 17.99 -13.03 1.97
C ILE A 127 17.30 -12.03 1.04
N VAL A 128 16.98 -12.43 -0.20
CA VAL A 128 16.31 -11.55 -1.17
C VAL A 128 14.91 -11.13 -0.68
N ILE A 129 14.13 -12.07 -0.14
CA ILE A 129 12.80 -11.79 0.43
C ILE A 129 12.94 -10.84 1.64
N ALA A 130 13.88 -11.09 2.54
CA ALA A 130 14.14 -10.22 3.69
C ALA A 130 14.54 -8.80 3.27
N MET A 131 15.44 -8.66 2.30
CA MET A 131 15.82 -7.36 1.74
C MET A 131 14.62 -6.63 1.13
N LEU A 132 13.76 -7.34 0.38
CA LEU A 132 12.56 -6.76 -0.20
C LEU A 132 11.61 -6.25 0.89
N ILE A 133 11.38 -7.04 1.94
CA ILE A 133 10.54 -6.66 3.07
C ILE A 133 11.08 -5.39 3.75
N CYS A 134 12.38 -5.33 4.03
CA CYS A 134 13.02 -4.14 4.60
C CYS A 134 12.85 -2.91 3.69
N LEU A 135 13.02 -3.07 2.37
CA LEU A 135 12.83 -2.00 1.40
C LEU A 135 11.37 -1.50 1.39
N THR A 136 10.41 -2.43 1.34
CA THR A 136 8.97 -2.13 1.36
C THR A 136 8.60 -1.37 2.63
N TYR A 137 9.10 -1.80 3.79
CA TYR A 137 8.88 -1.09 5.06
C TYR A 137 9.50 0.31 5.04
N GLY A 138 10.72 0.47 4.50
CA GLY A 138 11.35 1.77 4.32
C GLY A 138 10.53 2.72 3.43
N ILE A 139 9.97 2.21 2.33
CA ILE A 139 9.07 2.96 1.44
C ILE A 139 7.83 3.41 2.21
N ASN A 140 7.19 2.50 2.96
CA ASN A 140 6.02 2.85 3.75
C ASN A 140 6.34 3.88 4.84
N LYS A 141 7.43 3.69 5.59
CA LYS A 141 7.84 4.64 6.65
C LYS A 141 8.08 6.04 6.09
N LYS A 142 8.68 6.14 4.90
CA LYS A 142 8.82 7.41 4.20
C LYS A 142 7.46 7.98 3.80
N ALA A 143 6.53 7.15 3.30
CA ALA A 143 5.19 7.59 2.95
C ALA A 143 4.44 8.14 4.17
N VAL A 144 4.42 7.42 5.30
CA VAL A 144 3.82 7.86 6.58
C VAL A 144 4.40 9.20 7.02
N SER A 145 5.73 9.35 6.96
CA SER A 145 6.41 10.60 7.33
C SER A 145 6.02 11.76 6.41
N ASP A 146 6.03 11.54 5.10
CA ASP A 146 5.68 12.57 4.11
C ASP A 146 4.19 12.95 4.22
N CYS A 147 3.30 12.00 4.52
CA CYS A 147 1.89 12.22 4.80
C CYS A 147 1.67 13.05 6.07
N GLY A 148 2.33 12.67 7.18
CA GLY A 148 2.25 13.38 8.46
C GLY A 148 2.79 14.82 8.42
N GLU A 149 3.72 15.09 7.51
CA GLU A 149 4.26 16.44 7.24
C GLU A 149 3.53 17.18 6.12
N LEU A 150 2.45 16.61 5.57
CA LEU A 150 1.65 17.22 4.50
C LEU A 150 2.46 17.55 3.23
N LYS A 151 3.51 16.76 2.95
CA LYS A 151 4.41 16.95 1.81
C LYS A 151 3.82 16.39 0.52
N GLY A 152 3.82 17.22 -0.52
CA GLY A 152 3.49 16.77 -1.87
C GLY A 152 2.00 16.47 -2.10
N ILE A 153 1.09 17.19 -1.43
CA ILE A 153 -0.35 17.11 -1.73
C ILE A 153 -0.60 17.53 -3.18
N ASN A 154 -1.31 16.67 -3.91
CA ASN A 154 -1.71 16.87 -5.31
C ASN A 154 -3.23 16.98 -5.47
N THR A 155 -3.99 16.20 -4.70
CA THR A 155 -5.45 16.13 -4.80
C THR A 155 -6.06 16.07 -3.40
N PHE A 156 -7.20 16.75 -3.23
CA PHE A 156 -8.04 16.65 -2.04
C PHE A 156 -9.32 15.89 -2.41
N VAL A 157 -9.77 15.00 -1.53
CA VAL A 157 -11.03 14.27 -1.68
C VAL A 157 -11.94 14.73 -0.56
N PHE A 158 -13.09 15.31 -0.90
CA PHE A 158 -14.11 15.67 0.08
C PHE A 158 -15.36 14.85 -0.14
N GLN A 159 -16.10 14.61 0.94
CA GLN A 159 -17.38 13.91 0.88
C GLN A 159 -18.50 14.77 1.48
N SER A 160 -19.61 14.87 0.76
CA SER A 160 -20.79 15.59 1.21
C SER A 160 -21.59 14.80 2.26
N SER A 161 -22.58 15.43 2.89
CA SER A 161 -23.52 14.74 3.78
C SER A 161 -24.47 13.80 3.02
N GLN A 162 -24.53 13.93 1.70
CA GLN A 162 -25.29 13.05 0.80
C GLN A 162 -24.43 11.91 0.24
N MET A 163 -23.25 11.66 0.83
CA MET A 163 -22.29 10.62 0.40
C MET A 163 -21.74 10.82 -1.01
N ILE A 164 -21.78 12.04 -1.54
CA ILE A 164 -21.14 12.39 -2.83
C ILE A 164 -19.68 12.72 -2.55
N SER A 165 -18.76 11.95 -3.14
CA SER A 165 -17.32 12.18 -3.06
C SER A 165 -16.81 12.87 -4.33
N GLU A 166 -15.91 13.84 -4.19
CA GLU A 166 -15.29 14.54 -5.31
C GLU A 166 -13.79 14.74 -5.10
N GLU A 167 -13.02 14.48 -6.16
CA GLU A 167 -11.59 14.73 -6.23
C GLU A 167 -11.30 16.14 -6.77
N PHE A 168 -10.80 17.03 -5.91
CA PHE A 168 -10.28 18.33 -6.30
C PHE A 168 -8.82 18.20 -6.73
N SER A 169 -8.54 18.43 -8.02
CA SER A 169 -7.20 18.37 -8.62
C SER A 169 -6.88 19.63 -9.45
N GLY A 170 -5.62 19.83 -9.82
CA GLY A 170 -5.20 20.99 -10.62
C GLY A 170 -5.33 22.32 -9.86
N LYS A 171 -6.02 23.31 -10.44
CA LYS A 171 -6.12 24.67 -9.85
C LYS A 171 -6.90 24.72 -8.53
N SER A 172 -7.96 23.92 -8.40
CA SER A 172 -8.75 23.84 -7.17
C SER A 172 -7.92 23.24 -6.04
N ALA A 173 -7.16 22.17 -6.31
CA ALA A 173 -6.20 21.60 -5.37
C ALA A 173 -5.11 22.59 -4.96
N GLN A 174 -4.57 23.38 -5.90
CA GLN A 174 -3.58 24.40 -5.57
C GLN A 174 -4.17 25.47 -4.65
N THR A 175 -5.40 25.92 -4.91
CA THR A 175 -6.10 26.90 -4.06
C THR A 175 -6.34 26.35 -2.64
N LEU A 176 -6.77 25.09 -2.53
CA LEU A 176 -6.94 24.41 -1.24
C LEU A 176 -5.61 24.29 -0.49
N LYS A 177 -4.55 23.90 -1.21
CA LYS A 177 -3.19 23.74 -0.66
C LYS A 177 -2.62 25.06 -0.15
N ASP A 178 -2.74 26.14 -0.91
CA ASP A 178 -2.25 27.46 -0.51
C ASP A 178 -2.99 27.95 0.75
N SER A 179 -4.32 27.74 0.80
CA SER A 179 -5.14 28.05 1.98
C SER A 179 -4.75 27.23 3.20
N LEU A 180 -4.52 25.92 3.03
CA LEU A 180 -4.06 25.02 4.09
C LEU A 180 -2.69 25.46 4.62
N GLN A 181 -1.71 25.66 3.73
CA GLN A 181 -0.33 25.99 4.10
C GLN A 181 -0.21 27.35 4.78
N LYS A 182 -1.04 28.34 4.41
CA LYS A 182 -1.05 29.66 5.03
C LYS A 182 -1.39 29.61 6.53
N GLY A 183 -2.30 28.72 6.92
CA GLY A 183 -2.74 28.58 8.30
C GLY A 183 -2.01 27.51 9.11
N LEU A 184 -1.21 26.66 8.44
CA LEU A 184 -0.64 25.44 9.01
C LEU A 184 0.38 25.75 10.11
N LYS A 185 -0.01 25.52 11.36
CA LYS A 185 0.88 25.63 12.53
C LYS A 185 0.60 24.52 13.51
N LYS A 186 1.64 23.82 13.97
CA LYS A 186 1.49 22.88 15.09
C LYS A 186 1.12 23.67 16.33
N ASP A 187 -0.02 23.37 16.91
CA ASP A 187 -0.47 23.99 18.15
C ASP A 187 -0.83 22.91 19.18
N PRO A 188 0.05 22.66 20.18
CA PRO A 188 -0.18 21.64 21.19
C PRO A 188 -1.32 21.99 22.17
N ARG A 189 -1.89 23.20 22.10
CA ARG A 189 -2.97 23.64 22.99
C ARG A 189 -4.36 23.29 22.48
N ILE A 190 -4.46 22.86 21.22
CA ILE A 190 -5.74 22.48 20.63
C ILE A 190 -6.15 21.12 21.17
N THR A 191 -7.29 21.07 21.86
CA THR A 191 -7.92 19.81 22.27
C THR A 191 -8.83 19.30 21.17
N ARG A 192 -8.57 18.08 20.70
CA ARG A 192 -9.36 17.39 19.66
C ARG A 192 -10.82 17.26 20.09
N ASN A 193 -11.74 17.54 19.17
CA ASN A 193 -13.18 17.33 19.30
C ASN A 193 -13.68 16.51 18.11
N TYR A 194 -13.96 15.24 18.37
CA TYR A 194 -14.39 14.26 17.39
C TYR A 194 -15.79 14.53 16.82
N GLU A 195 -16.69 15.20 17.55
CA GLU A 195 -18.10 15.37 17.11
C GLU A 195 -18.26 16.29 15.90
N ASP A 196 -17.37 17.28 15.74
CA ASP A 196 -17.42 18.27 14.66
C ASP A 196 -16.36 18.02 13.57
N GLU A 197 -15.70 16.86 13.61
CA GLU A 197 -14.66 16.50 12.64
C GLU A 197 -15.27 16.03 11.33
N ILE A 198 -14.78 16.59 10.23
CA ILE A 198 -15.12 16.21 8.87
C ILE A 198 -13.91 15.51 8.29
N GLU A 199 -14.09 14.24 7.92
CA GLU A 199 -13.09 13.46 7.20
C GLU A 199 -12.86 14.01 5.78
N ILE A 200 -11.59 14.10 5.42
CA ILE A 200 -11.12 14.43 4.07
C ILE A 200 -9.99 13.47 3.69
N GLY A 201 -9.89 13.15 2.40
CA GLY A 201 -8.80 12.36 1.85
C GLY A 201 -7.73 13.24 1.23
N LEU A 202 -6.46 12.93 1.45
CA LEU A 202 -5.32 13.64 0.86
C LEU A 202 -4.51 12.69 0.00
N ILE A 203 -4.50 12.92 -1.32
CA ILE A 203 -3.69 12.13 -2.26
C ILE A 203 -2.40 12.90 -2.58
N MET A 204 -1.27 12.22 -2.43
CA MET A 204 0.06 12.84 -2.42
C MET A 204 1.04 12.07 -3.30
N GLY A 205 2.14 12.75 -3.67
CA GLY A 205 3.25 12.14 -4.41
C GLY A 205 2.84 11.52 -5.74
N ASN A 206 2.05 12.24 -6.54
CA ASN A 206 1.50 11.79 -7.83
C ASN A 206 0.63 10.53 -7.72
N LYS A 207 -0.32 10.52 -6.79
CA LYS A 207 -1.24 9.38 -6.57
C LYS A 207 -0.54 8.09 -6.14
N THR A 208 0.57 8.19 -5.42
CA THR A 208 1.28 7.01 -4.88
C THR A 208 1.11 6.86 -3.38
N ARG A 209 0.60 7.90 -2.72
CA ARG A 209 0.44 7.99 -1.27
C ARG A 209 -0.89 8.61 -0.92
N PHE A 210 -1.39 8.24 0.24
CA PHE A 210 -2.69 8.66 0.71
C PHE A 210 -2.72 8.80 2.22
N THR A 211 -3.55 9.70 2.73
CA THR A 211 -3.88 9.73 4.15
C THR A 211 -5.27 10.33 4.30
N ASP A 212 -6.05 9.74 5.20
CA ASP A 212 -7.23 10.41 5.74
C ASP A 212 -6.79 11.46 6.76
N ALA A 213 -7.60 12.51 6.84
CA ALA A 213 -7.40 13.64 7.72
C ALA A 213 -8.75 14.14 8.22
N TYR A 214 -8.76 14.67 9.44
CA TYR A 214 -9.99 15.14 10.08
C TYR A 214 -9.91 16.63 10.31
N VAL A 215 -10.81 17.39 9.70
CA VAL A 215 -10.86 18.85 9.83
C VAL A 215 -12.01 19.24 10.74
N ASN A 216 -11.74 20.05 11.75
CA ASN A 216 -12.79 20.68 12.55
C ASN A 216 -12.97 22.14 12.10
N PRO A 217 -14.07 22.47 11.41
CA PRO A 217 -14.25 23.81 10.86
C PRO A 217 -14.52 24.87 11.93
N GLN A 218 -15.05 24.47 13.09
CA GLN A 218 -15.40 25.41 14.17
C GLN A 218 -14.15 25.87 14.91
N LYS A 219 -13.27 24.91 15.25
CA LYS A 219 -12.02 25.14 15.98
C LYS A 219 -10.82 25.40 15.05
N CYS A 220 -11.02 25.37 13.73
CA CYS A 220 -10.01 25.64 12.70
C CYS A 220 -8.73 24.81 12.89
N TYR A 221 -8.88 23.49 13.02
CA TYR A 221 -7.74 22.56 13.03
C TYR A 221 -7.94 21.40 12.05
N ILE A 222 -6.84 20.73 11.73
CA ILE A 222 -6.77 19.46 11.01
C ILE A 222 -5.95 18.45 11.81
N VAL A 223 -6.38 17.19 11.83
CA VAL A 223 -5.69 16.07 12.44
C VAL A 223 -5.21 15.13 11.34
N ILE A 224 -3.94 14.76 11.37
CA ILE A 224 -3.30 13.82 10.44
C ILE A 224 -2.80 12.60 11.20
N ASN A 225 -3.05 11.41 10.65
CA ASN A 225 -2.70 10.10 11.23
C ASN A 225 -3.19 9.97 12.69
N ASP A 226 -4.36 10.52 13.02
CA ASP A 226 -4.97 10.57 14.36
C ASP A 226 -4.15 11.16 15.53
N ILE A 227 -2.93 11.64 15.25
CA ILE A 227 -1.97 12.03 16.28
C ILE A 227 -1.62 13.51 16.16
N THR A 228 -1.39 14.00 14.94
CA THR A 228 -0.79 15.33 14.76
C THR A 228 -1.85 16.36 14.45
N ILE A 229 -2.03 17.34 15.34
CA ILE A 229 -2.99 18.44 15.20
C ILE A 229 -2.27 19.69 14.69
N TYR A 230 -2.82 20.28 13.64
CA TYR A 230 -2.38 21.56 13.11
C TYR A 230 -3.55 22.55 13.11
N HIS A 231 -3.30 23.79 13.48
CA HIS A 231 -4.20 24.88 13.15
C HIS A 231 -4.27 25.07 11.63
N VAL A 232 -5.42 25.45 11.09
CA VAL A 232 -5.64 25.75 9.67
C VAL A 232 -6.32 27.09 9.48
N ASP A 233 -6.18 27.69 8.30
CA ASP A 233 -6.83 28.96 8.01
C ASP A 233 -8.36 28.78 7.96
N LYS A 234 -9.11 29.78 8.45
CA LYS A 234 -10.57 29.76 8.44
C LYS A 234 -11.14 29.58 7.03
N LYS A 235 -10.44 30.10 6.00
CA LYS A 235 -10.83 29.92 4.60
C LYS A 235 -10.79 28.43 4.20
N PHE A 236 -9.75 27.70 4.58
CA PHE A 236 -9.66 26.25 4.33
C PHE A 236 -10.76 25.48 5.08
N ALA A 237 -10.93 25.75 6.37
CA ALA A 237 -11.99 25.15 7.19
C ALA A 237 -13.39 25.37 6.58
N ASN A 238 -13.66 26.58 6.07
CA ASN A 238 -14.92 26.90 5.42
C ASN A 238 -15.15 26.14 4.12
N TYR A 239 -14.12 25.88 3.31
CA TYR A 239 -14.26 25.05 2.11
C TYR A 239 -14.73 23.64 2.44
N VAL A 240 -14.10 23.02 3.44
CA VAL A 240 -14.46 21.66 3.90
C VAL A 240 -15.90 21.64 4.42
N LYS A 241 -16.26 22.60 5.29
CA LYS A 241 -17.62 22.74 5.81
C LYS A 241 -18.65 22.95 4.71
N GLN A 242 -18.35 23.84 3.76
CA GLN A 242 -19.24 24.18 2.67
C GLN A 242 -19.50 22.94 1.81
N TYR A 243 -18.45 22.23 1.39
CA TYR A 243 -18.60 21.01 0.63
C TYR A 243 -19.41 19.95 1.38
N LYS A 244 -19.16 19.77 2.68
CA LYS A 244 -19.93 18.80 3.50
C LYS A 244 -21.44 19.10 3.49
N ILE A 245 -21.82 20.38 3.48
CA ILE A 245 -23.23 20.81 3.54
C ILE A 245 -23.88 20.82 2.14
N SER A 246 -23.24 21.45 1.16
CA SER A 246 -23.85 21.71 -0.16
C SER A 246 -23.40 20.74 -1.26
N GLY A 247 -22.35 19.94 -1.04
CA GLY A 247 -21.73 19.11 -2.07
C GLY A 247 -21.09 19.93 -3.20
N ASP A 248 -20.77 21.20 -2.94
CA ASP A 248 -20.25 22.13 -3.95
C ASP A 248 -19.45 23.25 -3.29
N ILE A 249 -18.41 23.71 -3.99
CA ILE A 249 -17.63 24.90 -3.64
C ILE A 249 -17.72 25.87 -4.84
N PRO A 250 -18.62 26.87 -4.80
CA PRO A 250 -18.89 27.76 -5.93
C PRO A 250 -17.67 28.51 -6.49
N GLU A 251 -16.66 28.76 -5.65
CA GLU A 251 -15.39 29.37 -6.08
C GLU A 251 -14.63 28.48 -7.07
N PHE A 252 -14.79 27.15 -6.98
CA PHE A 252 -14.08 26.19 -7.82
C PHE A 252 -14.79 25.90 -9.14
N ARG A 253 -16.08 26.25 -9.29
CA ARG A 253 -16.77 26.18 -10.60
C ARG A 253 -16.20 27.13 -11.66
N LYS A 254 -15.40 28.12 -11.25
CA LYS A 254 -14.85 29.17 -12.11
C LYS A 254 -13.38 28.95 -12.51
N LEU A 255 -12.74 27.87 -12.02
CA LEU A 255 -11.31 27.60 -12.17
C LEU A 255 -11.01 26.58 -13.28
#